data_AF-A0A2M9JWA9-F1
#
_entry.id   AF-A0A2M9JWA9-F1
#
_cell.length_a   1.000
_cell.length_b   1.000
_cell.length_c   1.000
_cell.angle_alpha   90.00
_cell.angle_beta   90.00
_cell.angle_gamma   90.00
#
_symmetry.space_group_name_H-M   'P 1'
#
loop_
_entity.id
_entity.type
_entity.pdbx_description
1 polymer ?
#
loop_
_entity_poly.entity_id
_entity_poly.type
_entity_poly.pdbx_seq_one_letter_code
_entity_poly.pdbx_strand_id
1 'polypeptide(L)'
;MSGVDGRTVPWRDRDVVTVCGTTLAGLALIVTAWFGAGGTVSTARQAAWLNLGVAGFAVCAGGLCLWLLRARRTLGERRISLIALAPADDDEDTSPATRTRRSGPTDTTLPLPLVRAEGMDRAHHPDCPLVAGKDVAPVGVGQVDPCGVCAA
;
A
#
# COMPACT_ATOMS: atom_id res chain seq x y z
N MET A 1 -12.56 -5.04 -33.33
CA MET A 1 -11.96 -4.30 -32.20
C MET A 1 -11.92 -5.25 -31.02
N SER A 2 -10.76 -5.87 -30.79
CA SER A 2 -10.57 -6.86 -29.72
C SER A 2 -10.70 -6.15 -28.37
N GLY A 3 -11.63 -6.61 -27.53
CA GLY A 3 -11.82 -6.08 -26.19
C GLY A 3 -10.56 -6.27 -25.36
N VAL A 4 -9.89 -5.17 -25.02
CA VAL A 4 -8.83 -5.20 -24.03
C VAL A 4 -9.45 -5.69 -22.74
N ASP A 5 -8.97 -6.82 -22.25
CA ASP A 5 -9.46 -7.45 -21.03
C ASP A 5 -9.26 -6.44 -19.88
N GLY A 6 -10.34 -5.86 -19.35
CA GLY A 6 -10.31 -4.79 -18.34
C GLY A 6 -9.64 -5.18 -17.01
N ARG A 7 -9.14 -6.43 -16.93
CA ARG A 7 -8.39 -6.99 -15.80
C ARG A 7 -6.91 -6.62 -15.78
N THR A 8 -6.34 -6.14 -16.89
CA THR A 8 -4.89 -5.81 -16.95
C THR A 8 -4.58 -4.38 -16.51
N VAL A 9 -5.56 -3.47 -16.54
CA VAL A 9 -5.37 -2.08 -16.12
C VAL A 9 -5.57 -1.93 -14.60
N PRO A 10 -4.61 -1.34 -13.86
CA PRO A 10 -4.73 -1.20 -12.41
C PRO A 10 -5.88 -0.31 -11.95
N TRP A 11 -6.32 0.58 -12.83
CA TRP A 11 -7.16 1.73 -12.54
C TRP A 11 -8.52 1.55 -13.18
N ARG A 12 -9.59 1.90 -12.45
CA ARG A 12 -10.92 2.02 -13.05
C ARG A 12 -10.98 3.33 -13.84
N ASP A 13 -11.66 3.33 -14.98
CA ASP A 13 -11.87 4.56 -15.80
C ASP A 13 -12.43 5.71 -14.97
N ARG A 14 -13.30 5.41 -14.00
CA ARG A 14 -13.86 6.38 -13.06
C ARG A 14 -12.79 7.09 -12.22
N ASP A 15 -11.73 6.40 -11.82
CA ASP A 15 -10.65 7.01 -11.04
C ASP A 15 -9.85 7.98 -11.91
N VAL A 16 -9.57 7.60 -13.16
CA VAL A 16 -8.89 8.46 -14.14
C VAL A 16 -9.72 9.70 -14.42
N VAL A 17 -11.01 9.54 -14.72
CA VAL A 17 -11.93 10.68 -14.97
C VAL A 17 -12.03 11.59 -13.74
N THR A 18 -12.03 11.04 -12.53
CA THR A 18 -12.08 11.86 -11.30
C THR A 18 -10.80 12.68 -11.13
N VAL A 19 -9.62 12.08 -11.36
CA VAL A 19 -8.33 12.77 -11.24
C VAL A 19 -8.22 13.85 -12.31
N CYS A 20 -8.41 13.47 -13.58
CA CYS A 20 -8.36 14.42 -14.69
C CYS A 20 -9.37 15.55 -14.48
N GLY A 21 -10.61 15.23 -14.08
CA GLY A 21 -11.65 16.23 -13.82
C GLY A 21 -11.28 17.20 -12.71
N THR A 22 -10.81 16.71 -11.55
CA THR A 22 -10.41 17.57 -10.42
C THR A 22 -9.17 18.41 -10.74
N THR A 23 -8.18 17.86 -11.44
CA THR A 23 -6.98 18.59 -11.87
C THR A 23 -7.33 19.65 -12.91
N LEU A 24 -8.14 19.34 -13.93
CA LEU A 24 -8.55 20.30 -14.95
C LEU A 24 -9.40 21.44 -14.33
N ALA A 25 -10.31 21.11 -13.42
CA ALA A 25 -11.13 22.10 -12.73
C ALA A 25 -10.27 23.05 -11.88
N GLY A 26 -9.34 22.53 -11.08
CA GLY A 26 -8.44 23.36 -10.28
C GLY A 26 -7.49 24.20 -11.14
N LEU A 27 -6.97 23.65 -12.23
CA LEU A 27 -6.14 24.40 -13.19
C LEU A 27 -6.92 25.54 -13.84
N ALA A 28 -8.17 25.29 -14.26
CA ALA A 28 -9.03 26.32 -14.82
C ALA A 28 -9.27 27.48 -13.84
N LEU A 29 -9.46 27.18 -12.54
CA LEU A 29 -9.58 28.20 -11.50
C LEU A 29 -8.30 29.03 -11.33
N ILE A 30 -7.13 28.39 -11.34
CA ILE A 30 -5.82 29.08 -11.23
C ILE A 30 -5.60 29.99 -12.45
N VAL A 31 -5.86 29.50 -13.66
CA VAL A 31 -5.73 30.29 -14.90
C VAL A 31 -6.69 31.48 -14.89
N THR A 32 -7.93 31.27 -14.45
CA THR A 32 -8.93 32.35 -14.32
C THR A 32 -8.47 33.40 -13.31
N ALA A 33 -7.95 32.98 -12.16
CA ALA A 33 -7.39 33.86 -11.14
C ALA A 33 -6.20 34.67 -11.67
N TRP A 34 -5.32 34.05 -12.45
CA TRP A 34 -4.17 34.70 -13.06
C TRP A 34 -4.58 35.83 -14.02
N PHE A 35 -5.46 35.53 -14.99
CA PHE A 35 -5.96 36.53 -15.93
C PHE A 35 -6.75 37.64 -15.22
N GLY A 36 -7.56 37.26 -14.23
CA GLY A 36 -8.32 38.21 -13.42
C GLY A 36 -7.42 39.17 -12.63
N ALA A 37 -6.34 38.67 -12.02
CA ALA A 37 -5.40 39.49 -11.27
C ALA A 37 -4.64 40.46 -12.19
N GLY A 38 -4.17 39.99 -13.36
CA GLY A 38 -3.40 40.80 -14.32
C GLY A 38 -4.16 42.00 -14.89
N GLY A 39 -5.50 41.95 -14.92
CA GLY A 39 -6.35 43.06 -15.37
C GLY A 39 -6.70 44.10 -14.31
N THR A 40 -6.16 44.00 -13.08
CA THR A 40 -6.60 44.83 -11.95
C THR A 40 -5.47 45.60 -11.27
N VAL A 41 -5.68 46.89 -11.01
CA VAL A 41 -4.73 47.78 -10.31
C VAL A 41 -5.05 47.92 -8.82
N SER A 42 -6.28 47.59 -8.43
CA SER A 42 -6.71 47.64 -7.02
C SER A 42 -6.24 46.41 -6.25
N THR A 43 -5.47 46.62 -5.18
CA THR A 43 -4.98 45.56 -4.28
C THR A 43 -6.11 44.72 -3.69
N ALA A 44 -7.24 45.35 -3.33
CA ALA A 44 -8.39 44.62 -2.79
C ALA A 44 -8.98 43.63 -3.81
N ARG A 45 -9.00 44.00 -5.10
CA ARG A 45 -9.51 43.14 -6.17
C ARG A 45 -8.51 42.03 -6.52
N GLN A 46 -7.20 42.33 -6.48
CA GLN A 46 -6.15 41.31 -6.62
C GLN A 46 -6.23 40.27 -5.50
N ALA A 47 -6.51 40.67 -4.26
CA ALA A 47 -6.68 39.74 -3.13
C ALA A 47 -7.86 38.76 -3.36
N ALA A 48 -8.96 39.23 -3.94
CA ALA A 48 -10.09 38.36 -4.29
C ALA A 48 -9.71 37.30 -5.35
N TRP A 49 -8.96 37.70 -6.38
CA TRP A 49 -8.44 36.77 -7.39
C TRP A 49 -7.41 35.78 -6.80
N LEU A 50 -6.57 36.25 -5.88
CA LEU A 50 -5.62 35.39 -5.19
C LEU A 50 -6.33 34.30 -4.36
N ASN A 51 -7.41 34.66 -3.64
CA ASN A 51 -8.24 33.68 -2.95
C ASN A 51 -8.84 32.64 -3.90
N LEU A 52 -9.27 33.05 -5.09
CA LEU A 52 -9.75 32.12 -6.13
C LEU A 52 -8.63 31.17 -6.61
N GLY A 53 -7.42 31.68 -6.79
CA GLY A 53 -6.24 30.88 -7.14
C GLY A 53 -5.89 29.86 -6.06
N VAL A 54 -5.93 30.25 -4.79
CA VAL A 54 -5.74 29.36 -3.63
C VAL A 54 -6.82 28.26 -3.60
N ALA A 55 -8.07 28.62 -3.86
CA ALA A 55 -9.15 27.62 -3.95
C ALA A 55 -8.90 26.62 -5.10
N GLY A 56 -8.47 27.09 -6.28
CA GLY A 56 -8.09 26.22 -7.40
C GLY A 56 -6.95 25.27 -7.06
N PHE A 57 -5.90 25.78 -6.39
CA PHE A 57 -4.80 24.96 -5.90
C PHE A 57 -5.27 23.89 -4.91
N ALA A 58 -6.13 24.26 -3.96
CA ALA A 58 -6.68 23.32 -2.97
C ALA A 58 -7.49 22.19 -3.65
N VAL A 59 -8.26 22.50 -4.69
CA VAL A 59 -9.00 21.49 -5.48
C VAL A 59 -8.04 20.52 -6.18
N CYS A 60 -6.99 21.02 -6.83
CA CYS A 60 -5.96 20.19 -7.46
C CYS A 60 -5.26 19.29 -6.43
N ALA A 61 -4.78 19.87 -5.34
CA ALA A 61 -4.07 19.14 -4.28
C ALA A 61 -4.97 18.09 -3.63
N GLY A 62 -6.23 18.43 -3.33
CA GLY A 62 -7.21 17.52 -2.78
C GLY A 62 -7.49 16.33 -3.71
N GLY A 63 -7.66 16.58 -5.01
CA GLY A 63 -7.84 15.52 -6.02
C GLY A 63 -6.66 14.54 -6.07
N LEU A 64 -5.43 15.09 -6.09
CA LEU A 64 -4.20 14.28 -6.09
C LEU A 64 -4.03 13.48 -4.80
N CYS A 65 -4.27 14.09 -3.63
CA CYS A 65 -4.20 13.40 -2.33
C CYS A 65 -5.19 12.23 -2.24
N LEU A 66 -6.44 12.44 -2.64
CA LEU A 66 -7.45 11.39 -2.66
C LEU A 66 -7.07 10.25 -3.62
N TRP A 67 -6.51 10.58 -4.78
CA TRP A 67 -6.01 9.59 -5.72
C TRP A 67 -4.86 8.78 -5.15
N LEU A 68 -3.86 9.41 -4.52
CA LEU A 68 -2.75 8.72 -3.89
C LEU A 68 -3.21 7.78 -2.77
N LEU A 69 -4.18 8.21 -1.95
CA LEU A 69 -4.75 7.37 -0.89
C LEU A 69 -5.46 6.13 -1.47
N ARG A 70 -6.21 6.30 -2.57
CA ARG A 70 -6.85 5.16 -3.27
C ARG A 70 -5.80 4.23 -3.87
N ALA A 71 -4.79 4.76 -4.55
CA ALA A 71 -3.70 3.99 -5.11
C ALA A 71 -3.00 3.13 -4.04
N ARG A 72 -2.71 3.71 -2.87
CA ARG A 72 -2.13 2.98 -1.73
C ARG A 72 -3.02 1.85 -1.23
N ARG A 73 -4.34 2.07 -1.12
CA ARG A 73 -5.31 1.03 -0.69
C ARG A 73 -5.35 -0.12 -1.71
N THR A 74 -5.48 0.20 -2.99
CA THR A 74 -5.54 -0.81 -4.06
C THR A 74 -4.25 -1.62 -4.15
N LEU A 75 -3.08 -0.99 -3.99
CA LEU A 75 -1.79 -1.71 -3.94
C LEU A 75 -1.70 -2.62 -2.70
N GLY A 76 -2.21 -2.17 -1.55
CA GLY A 76 -2.28 -2.98 -0.33
C GLY A 76 -3.12 -4.23 -0.50
N GLU A 77 -4.34 -4.08 -1.03
CA GLU A 77 -5.26 -5.20 -1.33
C GLU A 77 -4.63 -6.19 -2.32
N ARG A 78 -4.00 -5.70 -3.39
CA ARG A 78 -3.32 -6.57 -4.37
C ARG A 78 -2.15 -7.31 -3.74
N ARG A 79 -1.35 -6.64 -2.90
CA ARG A 79 -0.24 -7.29 -2.20
C ARG A 79 -0.73 -8.44 -1.31
N ILE A 80 -1.82 -8.24 -0.58
CA ILE A 80 -2.44 -9.29 0.24
C ILE A 80 -2.92 -10.45 -0.64
N SER A 81 -3.57 -10.16 -1.77
CA SER A 81 -4.04 -11.21 -2.69
C SER A 81 -2.91 -12.03 -3.32
N LEU A 82 -1.76 -11.41 -3.63
CA LEU A 82 -0.60 -12.10 -4.16
C LEU A 82 0.06 -12.99 -3.11
N ILE A 83 0.08 -12.56 -1.84
CA ILE A 83 0.58 -13.39 -0.73
C ILE A 83 -0.31 -14.62 -0.54
N ALA A 84 -1.63 -14.48 -0.68
CA ALA A 84 -2.57 -15.60 -0.59
C ALA A 84 -2.48 -16.61 -1.76
N LEU A 85 -1.93 -16.19 -2.90
CA LEU A 85 -1.73 -17.02 -4.09
C LEU A 85 -0.33 -17.62 -4.19
N ALA A 86 0.60 -17.20 -3.32
CA ALA A 86 1.87 -17.89 -3.21
C ALA A 86 1.55 -19.36 -2.89
N PRO A 87 2.00 -20.32 -3.72
CA PRO A 87 1.83 -21.73 -3.41
C PRO A 87 2.27 -21.91 -1.97
N ALA A 88 1.41 -22.48 -1.13
CA ALA A 88 1.95 -23.24 -0.02
C ALA A 88 2.88 -24.22 -0.71
N ASP A 89 4.19 -24.14 -0.45
CA ASP A 89 5.12 -25.10 -1.02
C ASP A 89 4.57 -26.47 -0.62
N ASP A 90 3.89 -27.13 -1.56
CA ASP A 90 3.38 -28.46 -1.40
C ASP A 90 4.64 -29.31 -1.26
N ASP A 91 4.95 -29.61 -0.02
CA ASP A 91 5.97 -30.53 0.50
C ASP A 91 5.74 -31.98 -0.03
N GLU A 92 5.29 -32.15 -1.27
CA GLU A 92 4.89 -33.43 -1.86
C GLU A 92 6.04 -34.18 -2.55
N ASP A 93 7.27 -33.66 -2.59
CA ASP A 93 8.39 -34.37 -3.23
C ASP A 93 9.59 -34.68 -2.32
N THR A 94 9.33 -34.92 -1.02
CA THR A 94 10.26 -35.71 -0.20
C THR A 94 9.67 -37.08 0.11
N SER A 95 9.84 -38.00 -0.84
CA SER A 95 10.11 -39.44 -0.67
C SER A 95 9.50 -40.15 0.56
N PRO A 96 8.66 -41.20 0.38
CA PRO A 96 8.12 -42.02 1.47
C PRO A 96 9.16 -42.93 2.16
N ALA A 97 10.45 -42.61 2.09
CA ALA A 97 11.48 -43.27 2.89
C ALA A 97 11.43 -42.77 4.35
N THR A 98 10.54 -43.38 5.14
CA THR A 98 10.71 -43.53 6.59
C THR A 98 10.87 -42.21 7.37
N ARG A 99 9.95 -41.26 7.19
CA ARG A 99 9.61 -40.38 8.31
C ARG A 99 8.78 -41.19 9.30
N THR A 100 9.45 -41.78 10.29
CA THR A 100 8.82 -42.07 11.58
C THR A 100 7.99 -40.86 11.96
N ARG A 101 6.67 -41.01 11.88
CA ARG A 101 5.69 -40.07 12.41
C ARG A 101 5.95 -40.00 13.91
N ARG A 102 6.89 -39.15 14.32
CA ARG A 102 7.03 -38.77 15.71
C ARG A 102 5.80 -37.93 15.99
N SER A 103 4.79 -38.56 16.57
CA SER A 103 3.80 -37.90 17.39
C SER A 103 4.58 -37.19 18.49
N GLY A 104 5.10 -36.01 18.17
CA GLY A 104 5.67 -35.11 19.16
C GLY A 104 4.53 -34.72 20.08
N PRO A 105 4.74 -34.77 21.41
CA PRO A 105 3.72 -34.35 22.34
C PRO A 105 3.30 -32.92 22.00
N THR A 106 2.01 -32.67 22.03
CA THR A 106 1.40 -31.34 22.03
C THR A 106 1.81 -30.63 23.32
N ASP A 107 3.09 -30.29 23.43
CA ASP A 107 3.63 -29.54 24.55
C ASP A 107 3.60 -28.06 24.15
N THR A 108 2.43 -27.46 24.34
CA THR A 108 2.09 -26.02 24.19
C THR A 108 2.92 -25.09 25.10
N THR A 109 4.10 -25.51 25.56
CA THR A 109 4.71 -24.96 26.78
C THR A 109 6.03 -24.26 26.54
N LEU A 110 6.56 -24.25 25.30
CA LEU A 110 7.72 -23.45 24.94
C LEU A 110 7.43 -22.55 23.73
N PRO A 111 7.40 -21.21 23.92
CA PRO A 111 7.23 -20.29 22.81
C PRO A 111 8.38 -20.49 21.81
N LEU A 112 8.04 -20.81 20.57
CA LEU A 112 9.02 -20.88 19.48
C LEU A 112 9.78 -19.55 19.41
N PRO A 113 11.11 -19.59 19.21
CA PRO A 113 11.91 -18.38 19.14
C PRO A 113 11.46 -17.54 17.95
N LEU A 114 11.03 -16.31 18.21
CA LEU A 114 10.76 -15.35 17.15
C LEU A 114 12.07 -15.05 16.41
N VAL A 115 11.98 -14.80 15.11
CA VAL A 115 13.13 -14.55 14.24
C VAL A 115 13.05 -13.15 13.61
N ARG A 116 14.19 -12.59 13.24
CA ARG A 116 14.29 -11.28 12.57
C ARG A 116 15.39 -11.31 11.51
N ALA A 117 15.08 -10.85 10.31
CA ALA A 117 16.08 -10.62 9.28
C ALA A 117 16.79 -9.27 9.50
N GLU A 118 18.01 -9.13 8.97
CA GLU A 118 18.72 -7.85 8.99
C GLU A 118 17.87 -6.73 8.36
N GLY A 119 17.77 -5.60 9.05
CA GLY A 119 17.00 -4.42 8.61
C GLY A 119 15.48 -4.47 8.82
N MET A 120 14.91 -5.56 9.36
CA MET A 120 13.50 -5.55 9.80
C MET A 120 13.36 -4.85 11.15
N ASP A 121 12.21 -4.26 11.48
CA ASP A 121 11.98 -3.63 12.79
C ASP A 121 11.14 -4.48 13.75
N ARG A 122 10.55 -5.58 13.26
CA ARG A 122 9.65 -6.45 14.03
C ARG A 122 10.15 -7.89 14.05
N ALA A 123 9.74 -8.63 15.08
CA ALA A 123 10.03 -10.05 15.19
C ALA A 123 8.92 -10.88 14.55
N HIS A 124 9.27 -11.96 13.87
CA HIS A 124 8.37 -12.78 13.07
C HIS A 124 8.36 -14.23 13.58
N HIS A 125 7.26 -14.93 13.35
CA HIS A 125 7.27 -16.40 13.45
C HIS A 125 8.23 -16.96 12.38
N PRO A 126 9.00 -18.02 12.62
CA PRO A 126 9.88 -18.63 11.61
C PRO A 126 9.13 -19.01 10.33
N ASP A 127 7.85 -19.39 10.44
CA ASP A 127 6.98 -19.73 9.31
C ASP A 127 6.27 -18.52 8.68
N CYS A 128 6.62 -17.29 9.06
CA CYS A 128 5.98 -16.10 8.52
C CYS A 128 6.42 -15.87 7.05
N PRO A 129 5.50 -15.66 6.09
CA PRO A 129 5.85 -15.40 4.69
C PRO A 129 6.78 -14.19 4.49
N LEU A 130 6.81 -13.25 5.44
CA LEU A 130 7.69 -12.09 5.39
C LEU A 130 9.16 -12.40 5.65
N VAL A 131 9.47 -13.56 6.27
CA VAL A 131 10.83 -14.04 6.51
C VAL A 131 11.25 -15.20 5.59
N ALA A 132 10.32 -15.72 4.78
CA ALA A 132 10.63 -16.77 3.80
C ALA A 132 11.78 -16.35 2.88
N GLY A 133 12.81 -17.20 2.78
CA GLY A 133 13.99 -16.97 1.94
C GLY A 133 14.96 -15.88 2.42
N LYS A 134 14.83 -15.40 3.66
CA LYS A 134 15.76 -14.41 4.24
C LYS A 134 16.66 -15.05 5.28
N ASP A 135 17.88 -14.55 5.39
CA ASP A 135 18.76 -14.88 6.51
C ASP A 135 18.19 -14.25 7.79
N VAL A 136 17.72 -15.10 8.69
CA VAL A 136 17.10 -14.68 9.95
C VAL A 136 17.89 -15.16 11.15
N ALA A 137 17.95 -14.30 12.17
CA ALA A 137 18.52 -14.63 13.47
C ALA A 137 17.40 -14.72 14.52
N PRO A 138 17.52 -15.61 15.52
CA PRO A 138 16.58 -15.66 16.63
C PRO A 138 16.67 -14.37 17.47
N VAL A 139 15.52 -13.92 17.96
CA VAL A 139 15.38 -12.74 18.82
C VAL A 139 14.86 -13.17 20.18
N GLY A 140 15.41 -12.58 21.24
CA GLY A 140 14.95 -12.83 22.60
C GLY A 140 13.50 -12.38 22.82
N VAL A 141 12.75 -13.13 23.63
CA VAL A 141 11.38 -12.78 23.99
C VAL A 141 11.35 -11.38 24.63
N GLY A 142 10.48 -10.49 24.12
CA GLY A 142 10.32 -9.12 24.63
C GLY A 142 11.37 -8.11 24.16
N GLN A 143 12.31 -8.51 23.29
CA GLN A 143 13.33 -7.59 22.76
C GLN A 143 12.80 -6.72 21.61
N VAL A 144 11.78 -7.20 20.88
CA VAL A 144 11.20 -6.54 19.70
C VAL A 144 9.70 -6.87 19.62
N ASP A 145 8.88 -5.91 19.19
CA ASP A 145 7.45 -6.13 18.99
C ASP A 145 7.17 -7.16 17.89
N PRO A 146 6.19 -8.06 18.10
CA PRO A 146 5.83 -9.04 17.09
C PRO A 146 5.21 -8.40 15.85
N CYS A 147 5.38 -9.08 14.72
CA CYS A 147 4.78 -8.72 13.46
C CYS A 147 3.25 -8.82 13.58
N GLY A 148 2.52 -7.81 13.09
CA GLY A 148 1.05 -7.79 13.17
C GLY A 148 0.37 -8.91 12.37
N VAL A 149 1.09 -9.56 11.45
CA VAL A 149 0.63 -10.75 10.70
C VAL A 149 0.82 -12.04 11.50
N CYS A 150 1.78 -12.06 12.42
CA CYS A 150 2.18 -13.21 13.21
C CYS A 150 1.45 -13.25 14.56
N ALA A 151 0.95 -12.09 15.00
CA ALA A 151 0.25 -11.89 16.27
C ALA A 151 -1.29 -11.95 16.14
N ALA A 152 -1.80 -12.02 14.90
CA ALA A 152 -3.22 -12.21 14.59
C ALA A 152 -3.51 -13.70 14.42
#